data_AF-A0A1W9WA74-F1
#
_entry.id   AF-A0A1W9WA74-F1
#
_cell.length_a   1.000
_cell.length_b   1.000
_cell.length_c   1.000
_cell.angle_alpha   90.00
_cell.angle_beta   90.00
_cell.angle_gamma   90.00
#
_symmetry.space_group_name_H-M   'P 1'
#
loop_
_entity.id
_entity.type
_entity.pdbx_description
1 polymer ?
#
loop_
_entity_poly.entity_id
_entity_poly.type
_entity_poly.pdbx_seq_one_letter_code
_entity_poly.pdbx_strand_id
1 'polypeptide(L)'
;MVLEKALASLSEVPYIIVRAAESQPPSVWMVNVESQGKYCAPSRTIELWRENANRRQTLFITPRRGKRQKRKWPAKKHVYAFTFQEGVTYTINLARHPTRNFTFYQVPARIRFTHRRVTWMAKTGCVSQAKILFPW
;
A
#
# COMPACT_ATOMS: atom_id res chain seq x y z
N MET A 1 10.15 -40.88 -21.48
CA MET A 1 11.31 -39.96 -21.62
C MET A 1 10.89 -38.65 -22.31
N VAL A 2 9.93 -37.93 -21.73
CA VAL A 2 9.46 -36.61 -22.22
C VAL A 2 9.17 -35.69 -21.02
N LEU A 3 8.66 -36.26 -19.92
CA LEU A 3 8.37 -35.54 -18.68
C LEU A 3 9.62 -34.98 -17.97
N GLU A 4 10.73 -35.73 -17.93
CA GLU A 4 11.96 -35.25 -17.28
C GLU A 4 12.65 -34.11 -18.04
N LYS A 5 12.54 -34.09 -19.38
CA LYS A 5 13.05 -32.98 -20.19
C LYS A 5 12.21 -31.70 -20.03
N ALA A 6 10.90 -31.84 -19.79
CA ALA A 6 10.04 -30.71 -19.49
C ALA A 6 10.34 -30.09 -18.11
N LEU A 7 10.72 -30.90 -17.13
CA LEU A 7 11.10 -30.42 -15.79
C LEU A 7 12.47 -29.73 -15.79
N ALA A 8 13.43 -30.21 -16.58
CA ALA A 8 14.75 -29.56 -16.74
C ALA A 8 14.67 -28.21 -17.46
N SER A 9 13.71 -28.02 -18.37
CA SER A 9 13.48 -26.74 -19.05
C SER A 9 12.92 -25.64 -18.13
N LEU A 10 12.33 -26.00 -16.98
CA LEU A 10 11.75 -25.04 -16.04
C LEU A 10 12.75 -24.57 -14.97
N SER A 11 13.88 -25.26 -14.80
CA SER A 11 14.92 -24.89 -13.83
C SER A 11 15.94 -23.87 -14.36
N GLU A 12 16.00 -23.64 -15.67
CA GLU A 12 17.02 -22.79 -16.32
C GLU A 12 16.56 -21.39 -16.68
N VAL A 13 15.29 -21.04 -16.42
CA VAL A 13 14.87 -19.64 -16.51
C VAL A 13 15.05 -19.04 -15.12
N PRO A 14 16.07 -18.21 -14.86
CA PRO A 14 15.96 -17.26 -13.78
C PRO A 14 14.83 -16.34 -14.21
N TYR A 15 13.60 -16.67 -13.83
CA TYR A 15 12.59 -15.65 -13.67
C TYR A 15 13.16 -14.77 -12.58
N ILE A 16 13.95 -13.77 -12.99
CA ILE A 16 14.21 -12.61 -12.17
C ILE A 16 12.80 -12.07 -12.01
N ILE A 17 12.15 -12.46 -10.92
CA ILE A 17 11.02 -11.74 -10.40
C ILE A 17 11.64 -10.41 -9.99
N VAL A 18 11.81 -9.53 -10.97
CA VAL A 18 11.96 -8.10 -10.72
C VAL A 18 10.61 -7.72 -10.15
N ARG A 19 10.41 -7.99 -8.85
CA ARG A 19 9.57 -7.12 -8.05
C ARG A 19 10.30 -5.80 -8.20
N ALA A 20 9.87 -4.96 -9.15
CA ALA A 20 10.24 -3.56 -9.13
C ALA A 20 10.08 -3.16 -7.68
N ALA A 21 11.19 -2.84 -7.01
CA ALA A 21 11.18 -2.59 -5.58
C ALA A 21 10.23 -1.42 -5.41
N GLU A 22 9.00 -1.73 -5.01
CA GLU A 22 7.92 -0.76 -4.96
C GLU A 22 8.42 0.30 -4.01
N SER A 23 8.61 1.51 -4.52
CA SER A 23 9.34 2.54 -3.81
C SER A 23 8.72 2.73 -2.43
N GLN A 24 9.56 2.57 -1.40
CA GLN A 24 9.08 2.60 -0.03
C GLN A 24 8.94 4.04 0.41
N PRO A 25 7.80 4.42 1.00
CA PRO A 25 7.65 5.76 1.54
C PRO A 25 8.59 5.94 2.75
N PRO A 26 8.99 7.19 3.07
CA PRO A 26 9.91 7.47 4.19
C PRO A 26 9.41 7.07 5.58
N SER A 27 8.12 6.79 5.73
CA SER A 27 7.48 6.46 7.00
C SER A 27 6.61 5.22 6.84
N VAL A 28 6.63 4.35 7.84
CA VAL A 28 5.77 3.15 7.91
C VAL A 28 4.28 3.50 7.96
N TRP A 29 3.91 4.73 8.30
CA TRP A 29 2.53 5.21 8.37
C TRP A 29 2.04 5.87 7.07
N MET A 30 2.90 5.91 6.05
CA MET A 30 2.57 6.37 4.71
C MET A 30 2.26 5.18 3.79
N VAL A 31 1.46 5.42 2.77
CA VAL A 31 1.04 4.40 1.80
C VAL A 31 1.40 4.85 0.40
N ASN A 32 2.24 4.08 -0.29
CA ASN A 32 2.52 4.32 -1.70
C ASN A 32 1.25 4.08 -2.53
N VAL A 33 0.77 5.09 -3.25
CA VAL A 33 -0.45 4.98 -4.07
C VAL A 33 -0.31 4.07 -5.29
N GLU A 34 0.91 3.66 -5.64
CA GLU A 34 1.16 2.71 -6.72
C GLU A 34 1.10 1.24 -6.26
N SER A 35 1.12 1.03 -4.95
CA SER A 35 0.98 -0.26 -4.28
C SER A 35 -0.47 -0.70 -4.11
N GLN A 36 -0.71 -1.74 -3.31
CA GLN A 36 -2.06 -2.21 -2.97
C GLN A 36 -2.06 -3.07 -1.72
N GLY A 37 -3.22 -3.20 -1.08
CA GLY A 37 -3.42 -4.11 0.05
C GLY A 37 -4.05 -3.46 1.27
N LYS A 38 -3.74 -4.00 2.44
CA LYS A 38 -4.26 -3.53 3.73
C LYS A 38 -3.21 -2.68 4.43
N TYR A 39 -3.63 -1.51 4.91
CA TYR A 39 -2.77 -0.58 5.61
C TYR A 39 -3.39 -0.15 6.93
N CYS A 40 -2.53 0.04 7.92
CA CYS A 40 -2.85 0.43 9.27
C CYS A 40 -2.29 1.83 9.53
N ALA A 41 -3.06 2.68 10.21
CA ALA A 41 -2.67 4.03 10.60
C ALA A 41 -2.89 4.25 12.10
N PRO A 42 -2.13 5.14 12.75
CA PRO A 42 -2.32 5.45 14.16
C PRO A 42 -3.62 6.23 14.43
N SER A 43 -4.17 6.89 13.41
CA SER A 43 -5.42 7.65 13.48
C SER A 43 -6.33 7.32 12.28
N ARG A 44 -7.49 7.99 12.20
CA ARG A 44 -8.40 7.91 11.04
C ARG A 44 -7.92 8.62 9.78
N THR A 45 -6.74 9.22 9.85
CA THR A 45 -6.10 9.88 8.73
C THR A 45 -4.81 9.15 8.40
N ILE A 46 -4.62 8.87 7.11
CA ILE A 46 -3.41 8.23 6.58
C ILE A 46 -2.79 9.13 5.52
N GLU A 47 -1.48 9.04 5.40
CA GLU A 47 -0.72 9.79 4.41
C GLU A 47 -0.55 8.94 3.15
N LEU A 48 -1.27 9.31 2.09
CA LEU A 48 -1.02 8.76 0.76
C LEU A 48 0.27 9.40 0.23
N TRP A 49 1.18 8.58 -0.27
CA TRP A 49 2.48 8.99 -0.77
C TRP A 49 2.64 8.62 -2.25
N ARG A 50 3.31 9.48 -3.00
CA ARG A 50 3.75 9.22 -4.37
C ARG A 50 5.25 9.48 -4.50
N GLU A 51 5.91 8.62 -5.25
CA GLU A 51 7.33 8.75 -5.55
C GLU A 51 7.61 9.98 -6.41
N ASN A 52 6.98 10.07 -7.59
CA ASN A 52 7.21 11.17 -8.52
C ASN A 52 6.27 12.36 -8.24
N ALA A 53 6.82 13.40 -7.62
CA ALA A 53 6.13 14.65 -7.37
C ALA A 53 6.50 15.79 -8.33
N ASN A 54 7.28 15.53 -9.39
CA ASN A 54 7.80 16.58 -10.29
C ASN A 54 6.67 17.36 -11.01
N ARG A 55 5.52 16.71 -11.21
CA ARG A 55 4.35 17.31 -11.85
C ARG A 55 3.10 17.25 -10.97
N ARG A 56 2.18 18.16 -11.24
CA ARG A 56 0.82 18.10 -10.68
C ARG A 56 0.14 16.80 -11.13
N GLN A 57 -0.56 16.16 -10.23
CA GLN A 57 -1.37 14.98 -10.51
C GLN A 57 -2.83 15.18 -10.09
N THR A 58 -3.70 14.34 -10.63
CA THR A 58 -5.06 14.19 -10.11
C THR A 58 -5.16 12.85 -9.42
N LEU A 59 -5.57 12.86 -8.16
CA LEU A 59 -5.83 11.69 -7.34
C LEU A 59 -7.32 11.35 -7.41
N PHE A 60 -7.63 10.11 -7.71
CA PHE A 60 -8.97 9.55 -7.64
C PHE A 60 -9.05 8.58 -6.47
N ILE A 61 -10.08 8.75 -5.63
CA ILE A 61 -10.35 7.87 -4.49
C ILE A 61 -11.82 7.47 -4.58
N THR A 62 -12.08 6.18 -4.72
CA THR A 62 -13.44 5.66 -4.86
C THR A 62 -13.68 4.60 -3.81
N PRO A 63 -14.55 4.81 -2.80
CA PRO A 63 -14.93 3.73 -1.89
C PRO A 63 -15.69 2.65 -2.68
N ARG A 64 -15.57 1.38 -2.27
CA ARG A 64 -16.30 0.25 -2.89
C ARG A 64 -17.79 0.49 -3.01
N ARG A 65 -18.38 1.20 -2.04
CA ARG A 65 -19.75 1.70 -2.07
C ARG A 65 -19.70 3.20 -1.82
N GLY A 66 -19.95 4.01 -2.85
CA GLY A 66 -20.03 5.47 -2.74
C GLY A 66 -19.49 6.20 -3.96
N LYS A 67 -19.44 7.53 -3.85
CA LYS A 67 -19.06 8.41 -4.97
C LYS A 67 -17.53 8.53 -5.09
N ARG A 68 -17.04 8.49 -6.32
CA ARG A 68 -15.64 8.79 -6.66
C ARG A 68 -15.31 10.23 -6.28
N GLN A 69 -14.21 10.41 -5.57
CA GLN A 69 -13.65 11.70 -5.22
C GLN A 69 -12.48 12.03 -6.15
N LYS A 70 -12.44 13.27 -6.65
CA LYS A 70 -11.34 13.80 -7.47
C LYS A 70 -10.62 14.87 -6.67
N ARG A 71 -9.30 14.73 -6.49
CA ARG A 71 -8.45 15.65 -5.73
C ARG A 71 -7.27 16.11 -6.57
N LYS A 72 -6.95 17.40 -6.49
CA LYS A 72 -5.74 17.95 -7.11
C LYS A 72 -4.56 17.68 -6.17
N TRP A 73 -3.49 17.06 -6.67
CA TRP A 73 -2.24 16.85 -5.95
C TRP A 73 -1.15 17.73 -6.55
N PRO A 74 -0.78 18.86 -5.90
CA PRO A 74 0.17 19.83 -6.47
C PRO A 74 1.54 19.25 -6.74
N ALA A 75 2.30 19.80 -7.71
CA ALA A 75 3.71 19.45 -7.89
C ALA A 75 4.52 19.72 -6.61
N LYS A 76 5.67 19.04 -6.45
CA LYS A 76 6.57 19.12 -5.28
C LYS A 76 5.96 18.64 -3.95
N LYS A 77 4.72 18.14 -3.96
CA LYS A 77 4.08 17.53 -2.78
C LYS A 77 4.04 16.01 -2.94
N HIS A 78 4.79 15.30 -2.10
CA HIS A 78 4.81 13.84 -2.09
C HIS A 78 3.65 13.22 -1.32
N VAL A 79 3.03 13.98 -0.41
CA VAL A 79 2.04 13.47 0.55
C VAL A 79 0.67 14.13 0.32
N TYR A 80 -0.39 13.35 0.55
CA TYR A 80 -1.78 13.78 0.61
C TYR A 80 -2.46 13.11 1.80
N ALA A 81 -2.95 13.92 2.74
CA ALA A 81 -3.68 13.41 3.90
C ALA A 81 -5.09 12.94 3.49
N PHE A 82 -5.43 11.71 3.86
CA PHE A 82 -6.71 11.08 3.54
C PHE A 82 -7.38 10.50 4.78
N THR A 83 -8.61 10.93 5.06
CA THR A 83 -9.42 10.37 6.14
C THR A 83 -10.26 9.21 5.64
N PHE A 84 -10.12 8.04 6.28
CA PHE A 84 -10.74 6.79 5.85
C PHE A 84 -11.81 6.28 6.84
N GLN A 85 -12.71 5.44 6.32
CA GLN A 85 -13.66 4.65 7.10
C GLN A 85 -13.08 3.25 7.37
N GLU A 86 -13.33 2.71 8.56
CA GLU A 86 -12.72 1.46 9.02
C GLU A 86 -13.08 0.30 8.11
N GLY A 87 -12.07 -0.44 7.64
CA GLY A 87 -12.29 -1.67 6.88
C GLY A 87 -12.97 -1.47 5.52
N VAL A 88 -13.22 -0.22 5.11
CA VAL A 88 -13.75 0.07 3.78
C VAL A 88 -12.64 -0.07 2.76
N THR A 89 -12.91 -0.83 1.70
CA THR A 89 -12.03 -0.92 0.55
C THR A 89 -12.22 0.29 -0.35
N TYR A 90 -11.13 0.93 -0.71
CA TYR A 90 -11.03 2.03 -1.64
C TYR A 90 -10.25 1.61 -2.87
N THR A 91 -10.70 2.11 -3.99
CA THR A 91 -10.05 2.05 -5.27
C THR A 91 -9.37 3.40 -5.50
N ILE A 92 -8.04 3.42 -5.48
CA ILE A 92 -7.22 4.65 -5.54
C ILE A 92 -6.32 4.58 -6.77
N ASN A 93 -6.20 5.70 -7.48
CA ASN A 93 -5.25 5.85 -8.57
C ASN A 93 -4.90 7.31 -8.85
N LEU A 94 -3.74 7.52 -9.46
CA LEU A 94 -3.40 8.77 -10.13
C LEU A 94 -3.99 8.77 -11.55
N ALA A 95 -4.25 9.96 -12.10
CA ALA A 95 -4.71 10.08 -13.48
C ALA A 95 -3.74 9.42 -14.45
N ARG A 96 -4.28 8.55 -15.33
CA ARG A 96 -3.51 7.74 -16.30
C ARG A 96 -2.61 6.66 -15.67
N HIS A 97 -2.77 6.37 -14.38
CA HIS A 97 -2.15 5.22 -13.73
C HIS A 97 -3.18 4.11 -13.49
N PRO A 98 -2.75 2.85 -13.41
CA PRO A 98 -3.62 1.74 -13.06
C PRO A 98 -4.34 1.95 -11.74
N THR A 99 -5.48 1.30 -11.64
CA THR A 99 -6.31 1.33 -10.45
C THR A 99 -5.89 0.27 -9.44
N ARG A 100 -5.82 0.65 -8.16
CA ARG A 100 -5.33 -0.20 -7.08
C ARG A 100 -6.30 -0.21 -5.89
N ASN A 101 -6.34 -1.33 -5.17
CA ASN A 101 -7.26 -1.52 -4.05
C ASN A 101 -6.54 -1.40 -2.70
N PHE A 102 -7.13 -0.60 -1.82
CA PHE A 102 -6.60 -0.30 -0.49
C PHE A 102 -7.68 -0.52 0.54
N THR A 103 -7.36 -1.11 1.68
CA THR A 103 -8.26 -1.14 2.83
C THR A 103 -7.52 -0.62 4.05
N PHE A 104 -8.13 0.31 4.77
CA PHE A 104 -7.47 1.02 5.86
C PHE A 104 -8.07 0.63 7.21
N TYR A 105 -7.20 0.50 8.21
CA TYR A 105 -7.57 0.19 9.58
C TYR A 105 -6.87 1.13 10.55
N GLN A 106 -7.58 1.53 11.61
CA GLN A 106 -6.98 2.33 12.68
C GLN A 106 -6.41 1.40 13.75
N VAL A 107 -5.12 1.56 14.07
CA VAL A 107 -4.50 0.90 15.21
C VAL A 107 -5.19 1.39 16.50
N PRO A 108 -5.75 0.51 17.34
CA PRO A 108 -6.44 0.94 18.54
C PRO A 108 -5.51 1.70 19.49
N ALA A 109 -5.89 2.92 19.87
CA ALA A 109 -5.07 3.80 20.71
C ALA A 109 -4.69 3.17 22.07
N ARG A 110 -5.51 2.25 22.57
CA ARG A 110 -5.24 1.48 23.80
C ARG A 110 -4.00 0.58 23.71
N ILE A 111 -3.54 0.22 22.51
CA ILE A 111 -2.35 -0.60 22.32
C ILE A 111 -1.10 0.30 22.37
N ARG A 112 -0.49 0.39 23.55
CA ARG A 112 0.67 1.28 23.77
C ARG A 112 1.99 0.69 23.28
N PHE A 113 2.20 -0.62 23.46
CA PHE A 113 3.46 -1.26 23.16
C PHE A 113 3.60 -1.62 21.68
N THR A 114 4.77 -1.32 21.09
CA THR A 114 5.07 -1.58 19.67
C THR A 114 4.87 -3.04 19.28
N HIS A 115 5.39 -4.00 20.06
CA HIS A 115 5.21 -5.42 19.76
C HIS A 115 3.73 -5.82 19.69
N ARG A 116 2.88 -5.29 20.58
CA ARG A 116 1.43 -5.54 20.53
C ARG A 116 0.76 -4.88 19.33
N ARG A 117 1.23 -3.68 18.92
CA ARG A 117 0.75 -3.03 17.68
C ARG A 117 1.11 -3.86 16.47
N VAL A 118 2.34 -4.36 16.39
CA VAL A 118 2.82 -5.20 15.29
C VAL A 118 2.02 -6.50 15.21
N THR A 119 1.80 -7.18 16.33
CA THR A 119 0.93 -8.37 16.38
C THR A 119 -0.48 -8.06 15.92
N TRP A 120 -1.06 -6.94 16.35
CA TRP A 120 -2.39 -6.52 15.92
C TRP A 120 -2.42 -6.21 14.41
N MET A 121 -1.44 -5.45 13.91
CA MET A 121 -1.30 -5.11 12.49
C MET A 121 -1.19 -6.36 11.62
N ALA A 122 -0.37 -7.33 12.03
CA ALA A 122 -0.22 -8.61 11.34
C ALA A 122 -1.55 -9.38 11.29
N LYS A 123 -2.27 -9.48 12.41
CA LYS A 123 -3.59 -10.13 12.49
C LYS A 123 -4.65 -9.44 11.64
N THR A 124 -4.62 -8.11 11.57
CA THR A 124 -5.53 -7.30 10.74
C THR A 124 -5.20 -7.38 9.23
N GLY A 125 -3.97 -7.79 8.91
CA GLY A 125 -3.48 -8.01 7.54
C GLY A 125 -2.53 -6.93 7.00
N CYS A 126 -2.13 -5.97 7.83
CA CYS A 126 -1.13 -4.94 7.52
C CYS A 126 0.31 -5.49 7.63
N VAL A 127 0.56 -6.68 7.06
CA VAL A 127 1.76 -7.49 7.31
C VAL A 127 3.03 -6.78 6.85
N SER A 128 2.99 -6.09 5.69
CA SER A 128 4.16 -5.37 5.17
C SER A 128 4.60 -4.24 6.12
N GLN A 129 3.65 -3.45 6.64
CA GLN A 129 3.96 -2.41 7.64
C GLN A 129 4.41 -3.03 8.96
N ALA A 130 3.83 -4.15 9.37
CA ALA A 130 4.22 -4.85 10.60
C ALA A 130 5.68 -5.30 10.56
N LYS A 131 6.15 -5.82 9.41
CA LYS A 131 7.55 -6.20 9.20
C LYS A 131 8.50 -5.00 9.20
N ILE A 132 8.09 -3.86 8.64
CA ILE A 132 8.90 -2.64 8.64
C ILE A 132 9.00 -2.05 10.05
N LEU A 133 7.90 -2.05 10.81
CA LEU A 133 7.85 -1.46 12.15
C LEU A 133 8.66 -2.24 13.19
N PHE A 134 8.88 -3.53 12.96
CA PHE A 134 9.73 -4.37 13.79
C PHE A 134 10.49 -5.35 12.90
N PRO A 135 11.66 -4.94 12.38
CA PRO A 135 12.56 -5.84 11.68
C PRO A 135 13.21 -6.77 12.71
N TRP A 136 13.10 -8.07 12.51
CA TRP A 136 13.70 -9.12 13.34
C TRP A 136 14.84 -9.76 12.55
#